data_AF-A0A6D0IQE1-F1
#
_entry.id   AF-A0A6D0IQE1-F1
#
_cell.length_a   1.000
_cell.length_b   1.000
_cell.length_c   1.000
_cell.angle_alpha   90.00
_cell.angle_beta   90.00
_cell.angle_gamma   90.00
#
_symmetry.space_group_name_H-M   'P 1'
#
loop_
_entity.id
_entity.type
_entity.pdbx_description
1 polymer ?
#
loop_
_entity_poly.entity_id
_entity_poly.type
_entity_poly.pdbx_seq_one_letter_code
_entity_poly.pdbx_strand_id
1 'polypeptide(L)'
;MNVNYLNDSDLDFLQHCSEEQLANFARLLTHNEKGKTRLSSVLMRNELFKSMEGHPEQHRRNWQLIAGELQHFGGDSIANKLRGHGKLYRAILLDVSKRLKLKADKEMSTFEIEQQLLEQFLRNTWKNMDEEHKQEFLHAVDARVNELEELLPLLMKDKLLAKGVSHLLSSQLTRILRTHAAMSV
;
A
#
# COMPACT_ATOMS: atom_id res chain seq x y z
N MET A 1 -0.22 -3.96 23.62
CA MET A 1 -0.60 -4.86 22.51
C MET A 1 0.68 -5.18 21.77
N ASN A 2 0.99 -6.46 21.57
CA ASN A 2 2.12 -6.84 20.74
C ASN A 2 1.67 -6.88 19.29
N VAL A 3 2.54 -6.45 18.38
CA VAL A 3 2.34 -6.72 16.96
C VAL A 3 2.67 -8.19 16.74
N ASN A 4 1.63 -9.03 16.68
CA ASN A 4 1.80 -10.44 16.38
C ASN A 4 1.63 -10.65 14.88
N TYR A 5 2.75 -10.84 14.19
CA TYR A 5 2.75 -11.24 12.79
C TYR A 5 2.19 -12.66 12.66
N LEU A 6 1.14 -12.81 11.86
CA LEU A 6 0.66 -14.12 11.41
C LEU A 6 1.50 -14.49 10.18
N ASN A 7 2.21 -15.63 10.24
CA ASN A 7 3.06 -16.04 9.13
C ASN A 7 2.27 -16.13 7.82
N ASP A 8 2.78 -15.47 6.78
CA ASP A 8 2.08 -15.26 5.52
C ASP A 8 3.09 -15.16 4.36
N SER A 9 3.14 -16.20 3.53
CA SER A 9 4.09 -16.27 2.42
C SER A 9 3.89 -15.16 1.39
N ASP A 10 2.67 -14.61 1.29
CA ASP A 10 2.39 -13.50 0.38
C ASP A 10 3.03 -12.17 0.86
N LEU A 11 3.55 -12.13 2.10
CA LEU A 11 4.27 -10.97 2.65
C LEU A 11 5.78 -11.19 2.80
N ASP A 12 6.29 -12.39 2.47
CA ASP A 12 7.71 -12.72 2.62
C ASP A 12 8.62 -11.82 1.79
N PHE A 13 8.12 -11.24 0.70
CA PHE A 13 8.89 -10.30 -0.14
C PHE A 13 9.37 -9.07 0.64
N LEU A 14 8.70 -8.69 1.74
CA LEU A 14 9.08 -7.55 2.57
C LEU A 14 10.48 -7.70 3.18
N GLN A 15 10.96 -8.94 3.38
CA GLN A 15 12.32 -9.19 3.87
C GLN A 15 13.40 -8.78 2.85
N HIS A 16 13.03 -8.64 1.57
CA HIS A 16 13.92 -8.26 0.47
C HIS A 16 13.83 -6.77 0.13
N CYS A 17 12.91 -6.03 0.75
CA CYS A 17 12.79 -4.59 0.56
C CYS A 17 13.96 -3.84 1.20
N SER A 18 14.31 -2.70 0.60
CA SER A 18 15.30 -1.79 1.19
C SER A 18 14.78 -1.15 2.48
N GLU A 19 15.69 -0.63 3.29
CA GLU A 19 15.35 0.13 4.50
C GLU A 19 14.39 1.28 4.19
N GLU A 20 14.66 2.02 3.11
CA GLU A 20 13.85 3.15 2.68
C GLU A 20 12.44 2.72 2.25
N GLN A 21 12.32 1.63 1.49
CA GLN A 21 11.03 1.09 1.07
C GLN A 21 10.19 0.69 2.29
N LEU A 22 10.78 -0.02 3.25
CA LEU A 22 10.08 -0.44 4.48
C LEU A 22 9.76 0.75 5.39
N ALA A 23 10.62 1.77 5.45
CA ALA A 23 10.36 2.99 6.21
C ALA A 23 9.17 3.76 5.64
N ASN A 24 9.12 3.92 4.31
CA ASN A 24 8.00 4.56 3.62
C ASN A 24 6.71 3.77 3.83
N PHE A 25 6.78 2.44 3.73
CA PHE A 25 5.63 1.57 3.95
C PHE A 25 5.12 1.63 5.40
N ALA A 26 6.01 1.51 6.38
CA ALA A 26 5.67 1.65 7.80
C ALA A 26 5.05 3.02 8.09
N ARG A 27 5.58 4.10 7.50
CA ARG A 27 5.01 5.44 7.65
C ARG A 27 3.57 5.53 7.13
N LEU A 28 3.27 4.94 5.96
CA LEU A 28 1.91 4.90 5.42
C LEU A 28 0.91 4.19 6.36
N LEU A 29 1.35 3.12 7.02
CA LEU A 29 0.54 2.37 7.98
C LEU A 29 0.36 3.09 9.32
N THR A 30 1.38 3.82 9.75
CA THR A 30 1.44 4.35 11.12
C THR A 30 1.07 5.82 11.24
N HIS A 31 1.09 6.59 10.14
CA HIS A 31 0.83 8.02 10.15
C HIS A 31 -0.40 8.37 9.32
N ASN A 32 -1.06 9.45 9.73
CA ASN A 32 -2.07 10.10 8.90
C ASN A 32 -1.41 11.11 7.96
N GLU A 33 -2.23 11.74 7.16
CA GLU A 33 -1.81 12.62 6.08
C GLU A 33 -1.21 13.94 6.57
N LYS A 34 -1.54 14.33 7.81
CA LYS A 34 -0.91 15.47 8.50
C LYS A 34 0.42 15.10 9.15
N GLY A 35 0.92 13.89 8.90
CA GLY A 35 2.14 13.36 9.50
C GLY A 35 2.02 13.03 10.98
N LYS A 36 0.80 12.96 11.54
CA LYS A 36 0.59 12.55 12.94
C LYS A 36 0.49 11.04 13.03
N THR A 37 1.10 10.47 14.07
CA THR A 37 0.96 9.05 14.39
C THR A 37 -0.51 8.69 14.63
N ARG A 38 -0.96 7.58 14.04
CA ARG A 38 -2.30 7.02 14.23
C ARG A 38 -2.40 6.42 15.62
N LEU A 39 -3.48 6.73 16.33
CA LEU A 39 -3.76 6.17 17.66
C LEU A 39 -3.94 4.65 17.65
N SER A 40 -4.35 4.08 16.51
CA SER A 40 -4.49 2.64 16.33
C SER A 40 -3.16 1.94 16.09
N SER A 41 -2.06 2.67 15.88
CA SER A 41 -0.79 2.03 15.54
C SER A 41 -0.22 1.25 16.71
N VAL A 42 0.04 -0.04 16.48
CA VAL A 42 0.64 -0.93 17.47
C VAL A 42 2.15 -0.98 17.28
N LEU A 43 2.62 -0.88 16.03
CA LEU A 43 4.04 -0.75 15.69
C LEU A 43 4.71 0.41 16.42
N MET A 44 4.09 1.60 16.43
CA MET A 44 4.63 2.78 17.11
C MET A 44 4.62 2.66 18.65
N ARG A 45 4.01 1.61 19.20
CA ARG A 45 4.01 1.28 20.64
C ARG A 45 4.84 0.03 20.95
N ASN A 46 5.46 -0.59 19.95
CA ASN A 46 6.24 -1.80 20.14
C ASN A 46 7.64 -1.46 20.67
N GLU A 47 8.02 -2.03 21.81
CA GLU A 47 9.28 -1.71 22.48
C GLU A 47 10.52 -2.15 21.68
N LEU A 48 10.46 -3.30 20.98
CA LEU A 48 11.56 -3.75 20.12
C LEU A 48 11.76 -2.82 18.92
N PHE A 49 10.66 -2.36 18.31
CA PHE A 49 10.73 -1.42 17.20
C PHE A 49 11.30 -0.06 17.65
N LYS A 50 10.90 0.41 18.84
CA LYS A 50 11.40 1.66 19.45
C LYS A 50 12.86 1.57 19.88
N SER A 51 13.32 0.44 20.41
CA SER A 51 14.71 0.29 20.84
C SER A 51 15.72 0.41 19.68
N MET A 52 15.23 0.32 18.45
CA MET A 52 16.00 0.45 17.22
C MET A 52 15.88 1.83 16.58
N GLU A 53 15.24 2.80 17.23
CA GLU A 53 15.06 4.16 16.69
C GLU A 53 16.41 4.82 16.39
N GLY A 54 16.56 5.32 15.15
CA GLY A 54 17.81 5.90 14.66
C GLY A 54 18.84 4.90 14.11
N HIS A 55 18.59 3.59 14.23
CA HIS A 55 19.46 2.57 13.65
C HIS A 55 19.27 2.51 12.12
N PRO A 56 20.35 2.39 11.31
CA PRO A 56 20.28 2.36 9.84
C PRO A 56 19.60 1.10 9.23
N GLU A 57 19.10 0.21 10.08
CA GLU A 57 18.45 -1.05 9.68
C GLU A 57 17.19 -1.32 10.50
N GLN A 58 16.62 -0.27 11.11
CA GLN A 58 15.47 -0.37 12.00
C GLN A 58 14.32 -1.11 11.32
N HIS A 59 14.01 -0.80 10.06
CA HIS A 59 12.86 -1.36 9.37
C HIS A 59 13.16 -2.74 8.79
N ARG A 60 14.33 -2.93 8.17
CA ARG A 60 14.74 -4.25 7.62
C ARG A 60 14.79 -5.33 8.70
N ARG A 61 15.34 -5.02 9.89
CA ARG A 61 15.39 -5.98 11.01
C ARG A 61 14.03 -6.24 11.64
N ASN A 62 13.04 -5.38 11.39
CA ASN A 62 11.70 -5.46 11.97
C ASN A 62 10.61 -5.61 10.90
N TRP A 63 10.91 -6.14 9.72
CA TRP A 63 9.94 -6.25 8.62
C TRP A 63 8.68 -7.04 9.02
N GLN A 64 8.81 -8.04 9.89
CA GLN A 64 7.68 -8.81 10.42
C GLN A 64 6.77 -7.95 11.31
N LEU A 65 7.31 -7.02 12.08
CA LEU A 65 6.49 -6.07 12.84
C LEU A 65 5.74 -5.11 11.90
N ILE A 66 6.35 -4.72 10.78
CA ILE A 66 5.69 -3.89 9.76
C ILE A 66 4.57 -4.69 9.07
N ALA A 67 4.84 -5.95 8.71
CA ALA A 67 3.85 -6.87 8.16
C ALA A 67 2.69 -7.09 9.14
N GLY A 68 2.98 -7.30 10.42
CA GLY A 68 1.96 -7.43 11.46
C GLY A 68 1.11 -6.16 11.62
N GLU A 69 1.69 -4.96 11.49
CA GLU A 69 0.92 -3.71 11.47
C GLU A 69 -0.05 -3.69 10.29
N LEU A 70 0.40 -4.06 9.08
CA LEU A 70 -0.47 -4.19 7.90
C LEU A 70 -1.61 -5.17 8.14
N GLN A 71 -1.32 -6.33 8.74
CA GLN A 71 -2.33 -7.37 8.99
C GLN A 71 -3.45 -6.91 9.96
N HIS A 72 -3.20 -5.86 10.75
CA HIS A 72 -4.17 -5.25 11.64
C HIS A 72 -4.72 -3.90 11.11
N PHE A 73 -4.23 -3.43 9.96
CA PHE A 73 -4.56 -2.13 9.40
C PHE A 73 -6.00 -2.08 8.85
N GLY A 74 -6.71 -0.96 9.05
CA GLY A 74 -8.01 -0.68 8.41
C GLY A 74 -9.21 -1.51 8.90
N GLY A 75 -9.05 -2.32 9.94
CA GLY A 75 -10.14 -3.00 10.64
C GLY A 75 -10.67 -2.17 11.82
N ASP A 76 -11.92 -2.36 12.21
CA ASP A 76 -12.42 -1.87 13.50
C ASP A 76 -11.53 -2.44 14.60
N SER A 77 -10.92 -1.55 15.39
CA SER A 77 -10.07 -1.94 16.53
C SER A 77 -10.76 -2.95 17.45
N ILE A 78 -12.10 -2.91 17.55
CA ILE A 78 -12.93 -3.85 18.29
C ILE A 78 -12.96 -5.23 17.61
N ALA A 79 -13.20 -5.30 16.29
CA ALA A 79 -13.20 -6.55 15.54
C ALA A 79 -11.82 -7.21 15.49
N ASN A 80 -10.75 -6.40 15.42
CA ASN A 80 -9.37 -6.89 15.50
C ASN A 80 -9.04 -7.42 16.90
N LYS A 81 -9.49 -6.74 17.95
CA LYS A 81 -9.33 -7.20 19.34
C LYS A 81 -10.08 -8.50 19.63
N LEU A 82 -11.25 -8.70 19.02
CA LEU A 82 -12.05 -9.92 19.18
C LEU A 82 -11.51 -11.10 18.36
N ARG A 83 -10.92 -10.83 17.18
CA ARG A 83 -10.25 -11.85 16.35
C ARG A 83 -8.93 -12.33 16.95
N GLY A 84 -8.23 -11.47 17.70
CA GLY A 84 -7.00 -11.81 18.42
C GLY A 84 -5.75 -12.03 17.55
N HIS A 85 -5.90 -12.04 16.22
CA HIS A 85 -4.81 -12.15 15.26
C HIS A 85 -5.04 -11.27 14.02
N GLY A 86 -3.97 -11.01 13.28
CA GLY A 86 -3.99 -10.28 12.01
C GLY A 86 -4.70 -11.04 10.90
N LYS A 87 -5.10 -10.35 9.84
CA LYS A 87 -5.64 -10.99 8.62
C LYS A 87 -4.49 -11.39 7.69
N LEU A 88 -4.64 -12.52 6.99
CA LEU A 88 -3.77 -12.83 5.84
C LEU A 88 -3.88 -11.72 4.79
N TYR A 89 -2.77 -11.42 4.12
CA TYR A 89 -2.66 -10.38 3.12
C TYR A 89 -3.68 -10.57 1.99
N ARG A 90 -3.81 -11.80 1.48
CA ARG A 90 -4.87 -12.17 0.54
C ARG A 90 -6.26 -11.76 1.01
N ALA A 91 -6.60 -11.98 2.28
CA ALA A 91 -7.90 -11.59 2.83
C ALA A 91 -8.07 -10.06 2.88
N ILE A 92 -6.99 -9.32 3.14
CA ILE A 92 -6.99 -7.86 3.05
C ILE A 92 -7.25 -7.41 1.62
N LEU A 93 -6.58 -8.00 0.63
CA LEU A 93 -6.80 -7.67 -0.78
C LEU A 93 -8.24 -7.95 -1.24
N LEU A 94 -8.83 -9.08 -0.81
CA LEU A 94 -10.23 -9.40 -1.07
C LEU A 94 -11.19 -8.40 -0.42
N ASP A 95 -10.93 -7.98 0.82
CA ASP A 95 -11.73 -6.96 1.49
C ASP A 95 -11.65 -5.61 0.78
N VAL A 96 -10.46 -5.20 0.33
CA VAL A 96 -10.27 -3.98 -0.47
C VAL A 96 -11.00 -4.09 -1.81
N SER A 97 -10.86 -5.21 -2.51
CA SER A 97 -11.56 -5.48 -3.77
C SER A 97 -13.08 -5.36 -3.61
N LYS A 98 -13.63 -5.95 -2.53
CA LYS A 98 -15.05 -5.84 -2.20
C LYS A 98 -15.48 -4.39 -1.93
N ARG A 99 -14.68 -3.61 -1.20
CA ARG A 99 -14.94 -2.19 -0.93
C ARG A 99 -14.94 -1.36 -2.22
N LEU A 100 -14.06 -1.70 -3.16
CA LEU A 100 -13.98 -1.09 -4.49
C LEU A 100 -15.01 -1.66 -5.48
N LYS A 101 -15.87 -2.60 -5.05
CA LYS A 101 -16.87 -3.29 -5.89
C LYS A 101 -16.26 -4.02 -7.10
N LEU A 102 -15.02 -4.48 -6.98
CA LEU A 102 -14.35 -5.31 -7.97
C LEU A 102 -14.82 -6.76 -7.83
N LYS A 103 -14.92 -7.46 -8.97
CA LYS A 103 -15.25 -8.89 -9.01
C LYS A 103 -13.98 -9.73 -8.81
N ALA A 104 -13.46 -9.73 -7.59
CA ALA A 104 -12.41 -10.66 -7.22
C ALA A 104 -13.05 -12.02 -6.87
N ASP A 105 -12.71 -13.06 -7.64
CA ASP A 105 -13.09 -14.43 -7.35
C ASP A 105 -12.25 -14.98 -6.18
N LYS A 106 -12.82 -15.89 -5.39
CA LYS A 106 -12.10 -16.61 -4.34
C LYS A 106 -11.04 -17.57 -4.90
N GLU A 107 -11.18 -17.99 -6.15
CA GLU A 107 -10.23 -18.90 -6.83
C GLU A 107 -9.02 -18.17 -7.45
N MET A 108 -9.09 -16.84 -7.63
CA MET A 108 -7.97 -16.07 -8.18
C MET A 108 -6.75 -16.13 -7.26
N SER A 109 -5.53 -16.24 -7.77
CA SER A 109 -4.29 -16.11 -6.99
C SER A 109 -4.15 -14.72 -6.34
N THR A 110 -3.29 -14.60 -5.32
CA THR A 110 -2.98 -13.30 -4.68
C THR A 110 -2.47 -12.30 -5.71
N PHE A 111 -1.55 -12.74 -6.58
CA PHE A 111 -1.03 -11.95 -7.69
C PHE A 111 -2.13 -11.40 -8.61
N GLU A 112 -3.09 -12.23 -9.04
CA GLU A 112 -4.18 -11.76 -9.91
C GLU A 112 -5.06 -10.70 -9.23
N ILE A 113 -5.26 -10.81 -7.91
CA ILE A 113 -6.00 -9.80 -7.15
C ILE A 113 -5.21 -8.49 -7.07
N GLU A 114 -3.89 -8.55 -6.84
CA GLU A 114 -3.01 -7.38 -6.85
C GLU A 114 -3.02 -6.66 -8.21
N GLN A 115 -2.94 -7.42 -9.30
CA GLN A 115 -3.00 -6.87 -10.65
C GLN A 115 -4.32 -6.12 -10.89
N GLN A 116 -5.47 -6.71 -10.52
CA GLN A 116 -6.76 -6.03 -10.65
C GLN A 116 -6.86 -4.77 -9.79
N LEU A 117 -6.38 -4.81 -8.55
CA LEU A 117 -6.38 -3.65 -7.65
C LEU A 117 -5.50 -2.53 -8.18
N LEU A 118 -4.34 -2.89 -8.73
CA LEU A 118 -3.42 -1.93 -9.33
C LEU A 118 -4.01 -1.30 -10.59
N GLU A 119 -4.58 -2.09 -11.50
CA GLU A 119 -5.30 -1.55 -12.66
C GLU A 119 -6.42 -0.60 -12.26
N GLN A 120 -7.22 -0.97 -11.25
CA GLN A 120 -8.28 -0.10 -10.76
C GLN A 120 -7.73 1.21 -10.17
N PHE A 121 -6.60 1.14 -9.45
CA PHE A 121 -5.91 2.32 -8.95
C PHE A 121 -5.43 3.22 -10.10
N LEU A 122 -4.83 2.65 -11.14
CA LEU A 122 -4.37 3.37 -12.33
C LEU A 122 -5.55 4.05 -13.04
N ARG A 123 -6.65 3.33 -13.27
CA ARG A 123 -7.90 3.85 -13.88
C ARG A 123 -8.49 5.01 -13.10
N ASN A 124 -8.62 4.85 -11.79
CA ASN A 124 -9.13 5.90 -10.91
C ASN A 124 -8.21 7.13 -10.91
N THR A 125 -6.91 6.91 -10.89
CA THR A 125 -5.93 7.99 -10.91
C THR A 125 -5.99 8.77 -12.22
N TRP A 126 -5.92 8.08 -13.36
CA TRP A 126 -5.97 8.66 -14.69
C TRP A 126 -7.24 9.48 -14.93
N LYS A 127 -8.40 8.96 -14.50
CA LYS A 127 -9.69 9.67 -14.60
C LYS A 127 -9.67 11.03 -13.88
N ASN A 128 -8.92 11.11 -12.78
CA ASN A 128 -8.84 12.30 -11.95
C ASN A 128 -7.66 13.20 -12.34
N MET A 129 -6.86 12.87 -13.36
CA MET A 129 -5.78 13.72 -13.85
C MET A 129 -6.32 14.72 -14.87
N ASP A 130 -5.78 15.94 -14.85
CA ASP A 130 -5.92 16.86 -15.97
C ASP A 130 -4.96 16.48 -17.12
N GLU A 131 -5.07 17.17 -18.25
CA GLU A 131 -4.28 16.85 -19.43
C GLU A 131 -2.78 17.04 -19.21
N GLU A 132 -2.35 18.03 -18.42
CA GLU A 132 -0.94 18.26 -18.12
C GLU A 132 -0.36 17.06 -17.37
N HIS A 133 -1.01 16.62 -16.29
CA HIS A 133 -0.56 15.45 -15.52
C HIS A 133 -0.62 14.15 -16.32
N LYS A 134 -1.58 14.00 -17.25
CA LYS A 134 -1.60 12.84 -18.16
C LYS A 134 -0.40 12.84 -19.08
N GLN A 135 -0.03 13.98 -19.66
CA GLN A 135 1.15 14.09 -20.52
C GLN A 135 2.44 13.80 -19.76
N GLU A 136 2.57 14.33 -18.53
CA GLU A 136 3.71 14.01 -17.66
C GLU A 136 3.82 12.51 -17.38
N PHE A 137 2.68 11.88 -17.06
CA PHE A 137 2.63 10.44 -16.82
C PHE A 137 3.05 9.65 -18.07
N LEU A 138 2.48 9.94 -19.24
CA LEU A 138 2.80 9.27 -20.51
C LEU A 138 4.29 9.40 -20.86
N HIS A 139 4.85 10.59 -20.68
CA HIS A 139 6.28 10.85 -20.89
C HIS A 139 7.15 10.05 -19.90
N ALA A 140 6.76 9.99 -18.62
CA ALA A 140 7.50 9.25 -17.60
C ALA A 140 7.57 7.74 -17.87
N VAL A 141 6.53 7.18 -18.50
CA VAL A 141 6.46 5.76 -18.86
C VAL A 141 6.95 5.48 -20.29
N ASP A 142 7.49 6.48 -21.00
CA ASP A 142 7.97 6.38 -22.39
C ASP A 142 6.95 5.70 -23.32
N ALA A 143 5.67 5.99 -23.09
CA ALA A 143 4.59 5.37 -23.84
C ALA A 143 4.21 6.23 -25.05
N ARG A 144 4.14 5.60 -26.23
CA ARG A 144 3.63 6.23 -27.46
C ARG A 144 2.11 6.10 -27.63
N VAL A 145 1.41 5.68 -26.58
CA VAL A 145 -0.04 5.51 -26.56
C VAL A 145 -0.69 6.66 -25.81
N ASN A 146 -1.84 7.12 -26.30
CA ASN A 146 -2.58 8.24 -25.71
C ASN A 146 -3.77 7.78 -24.86
N GLU A 147 -4.12 6.49 -24.94
CA GLU A 147 -5.24 5.90 -24.21
C GLU A 147 -4.74 4.98 -23.09
N LEU A 148 -5.39 5.07 -21.92
CA LEU A 148 -5.01 4.26 -20.77
C LEU A 148 -5.19 2.76 -21.03
N GLU A 149 -6.22 2.34 -21.75
CA GLU A 149 -6.49 0.90 -22.00
C GLU A 149 -5.39 0.23 -22.80
N GLU A 150 -4.78 0.95 -23.74
CA GLU A 150 -3.64 0.46 -24.51
C GLU A 150 -2.35 0.44 -23.67
N LEU A 151 -2.28 1.34 -22.68
CA LEU A 151 -1.15 1.49 -21.79
C LEU A 151 -1.14 0.44 -20.68
N LEU A 152 -2.30 0.05 -20.14
CA LEU A 152 -2.39 -0.86 -18.99
C LEU A 152 -1.62 -2.18 -19.23
N PRO A 153 -1.81 -2.93 -20.33
CA PRO A 153 -1.05 -4.15 -20.58
C PRO A 153 0.46 -3.93 -20.71
N LEU A 154 0.89 -2.72 -21.10
CA LEU A 154 2.30 -2.35 -21.20
C LEU A 154 2.87 -1.99 -19.83
N LEU A 155 2.10 -1.28 -19.00
CA LEU A 155 2.47 -0.98 -17.63
C LEU A 155 2.63 -2.27 -16.84
N MET A 156 1.69 -3.22 -16.94
CA MET A 156 1.76 -4.48 -16.19
C MET A 156 2.97 -5.36 -16.59
N LYS A 157 3.69 -5.02 -17.67
CA LYS A 157 5.01 -5.61 -18.01
C LYS A 157 6.13 -4.90 -17.24
N ASP A 158 6.17 -5.15 -15.94
CA ASP A 158 7.20 -4.92 -14.90
C ASP A 158 8.07 -3.65 -14.96
N LYS A 159 8.83 -3.40 -16.04
CA LYS A 159 9.79 -2.28 -16.13
C LYS A 159 9.13 -0.91 -16.30
N LEU A 160 7.96 -0.85 -16.92
CA LEU A 160 7.20 0.39 -17.10
C LEU A 160 6.28 0.67 -15.90
N LEU A 161 5.83 -0.39 -15.20
CA LEU A 161 5.02 -0.30 -14.00
C LEU A 161 5.70 0.49 -12.90
N ALA A 162 6.94 0.13 -12.56
CA ALA A 162 7.66 0.74 -11.45
C ALA A 162 7.83 2.25 -11.64
N LYS A 163 8.13 2.69 -12.88
CA LYS A 163 8.25 4.11 -13.22
C LYS A 163 6.91 4.83 -13.18
N GLY A 164 5.87 4.24 -13.81
CA GLY A 164 4.54 4.81 -13.82
C GLY A 164 3.94 4.91 -12.42
N VAL A 165 3.96 3.82 -11.67
CA VAL A 165 3.47 3.78 -10.28
C VAL A 165 4.27 4.73 -9.39
N SER A 166 5.60 4.83 -9.52
CA SER A 166 6.37 5.80 -8.75
C SER A 166 5.95 7.25 -9.04
N HIS A 167 5.69 7.59 -10.30
CA HIS A 167 5.28 8.94 -10.70
C HIS A 167 3.83 9.25 -10.28
N LEU A 168 2.94 8.27 -10.36
CA LEU A 168 1.58 8.37 -9.85
C LEU A 168 1.57 8.48 -8.33
N LEU A 169 2.40 7.71 -7.63
CA LEU A 169 2.48 7.77 -6.19
C LEU A 169 3.11 9.09 -5.74
N SER A 170 4.11 9.67 -6.42
CA SER A 170 4.62 10.99 -6.03
C SER A 170 3.59 12.11 -6.20
N SER A 171 2.83 12.09 -7.30
CA SER A 171 1.81 13.10 -7.61
C SER A 171 0.50 12.87 -6.83
N GLN A 172 -0.01 11.63 -6.80
CA GLN A 172 -1.21 11.25 -6.07
C GLN A 172 -0.99 11.05 -4.59
N LEU A 173 0.18 10.65 -4.04
CA LEU A 173 0.38 10.76 -2.58
C LEU A 173 0.11 12.20 -2.21
N THR A 174 0.77 13.16 -2.87
CA THR A 174 0.61 14.58 -2.54
C THR A 174 -0.85 15.04 -2.59
N ARG A 175 -1.67 14.50 -3.51
CA ARG A 175 -3.09 14.85 -3.63
C ARG A 175 -4.01 14.04 -2.71
N ILE A 176 -3.86 12.72 -2.62
CA ILE A 176 -4.56 11.85 -1.66
C ILE A 176 -4.31 12.36 -0.24
N LEU A 177 -3.04 12.68 0.11
CA LEU A 177 -2.60 13.32 1.36
C LEU A 177 -3.22 14.72 1.61
N ARG A 178 -3.76 15.38 0.58
CA ARG A 178 -4.47 16.66 0.71
C ARG A 178 -5.99 16.47 0.81
N THR A 179 -6.52 15.41 0.21
CA THR A 179 -7.98 15.25 0.00
C THR A 179 -8.64 14.33 1.03
N HIS A 180 -7.91 13.36 1.58
CA HIS A 180 -8.44 12.42 2.58
C HIS A 180 -8.02 12.76 4.03
N ALA A 181 -7.09 13.72 4.22
CA ALA A 181 -6.63 14.30 5.48
C ALA A 181 -7.69 15.18 6.14
N ALA A 182 -8.63 15.62 5.29
CA ALA A 182 -9.77 16.44 5.64
C ALA A 182 -11.02 15.59 5.93
N MET A 183 -10.98 14.27 5.69
CA MET A 183 -12.15 13.37 5.81
C MET A 183 -11.99 12.32 6.92
N SER A 184 -11.29 12.68 8.00
CA SER A 184 -11.44 12.00 9.30
C SER A 184 -11.28 13.03 10.42
N VAL A 185 -12.42 13.30 11.06
CA VAL A 185 -12.55 13.90 12.39
C VAL A 185 -11.66 13.17 13.40
#